data_AF-A0AA36M6T1-F1
#
_entry.id   AF-A0AA36M6T1-F1
#
_cell.length_a   1.000
_cell.length_b   1.000
_cell.length_c   1.000
_cell.angle_alpha   90.00
_cell.angle_beta   90.00
_cell.angle_gamma   90.00
#
_symmetry.space_group_name_H-M   'P 1'
#
loop_
_entity.id
_entity.type
_entity.pdbx_description
1 polymer ?
#
loop_
_entity_poly.entity_id
_entity_poly.type
_entity_poly.pdbx_seq_one_letter_code
_entity_poly.pdbx_strand_id
1 'polypeptide(L)'
;MRFLIVCVLLSCVAAVDWFGRDQSSAVRGRLICDGRPAVGVKVKLWDVDRTDADDLMDEKYTDVNGEFHLAGWSKEYTTIDPKLSIYHDCNDGLKPCQRKFSILIPDSYVSHGKIPKRVYDAGTIQLAGSFPGESRDCIN
;
A
#
# COMPACT_ATOMS: atom_id res chain seq x y z
N MET A 1 33.08 3.93 41.06
CA MET A 1 33.23 2.89 40.01
C MET A 1 31.99 2.01 39.85
N ARG A 2 31.33 1.55 40.93
CA ARG A 2 30.05 0.79 40.85
C ARG A 2 28.87 1.58 40.23
N PHE A 3 28.74 2.87 40.51
CA PHE A 3 27.64 3.70 39.97
C PHE A 3 27.82 4.09 38.49
N LEU A 4 29.05 4.21 37.99
CA LEU A 4 29.35 4.53 36.59
C LEU A 4 29.00 3.36 35.66
N ILE A 5 29.20 2.12 36.13
CA ILE A 5 28.87 0.90 35.37
C ILE A 5 27.35 0.77 35.19
N VAL A 6 26.56 1.20 36.18
CA VAL A 6 25.08 1.15 36.11
C VAL A 6 24.54 2.16 35.09
N CYS A 7 25.11 3.36 34.98
CA CYS A 7 24.66 4.34 33.97
C CYS A 7 24.98 3.90 32.53
N VAL A 8 26.12 3.26 32.29
CA VAL A 8 26.51 2.77 30.94
C VAL A 8 25.60 1.60 30.50
N LEU A 9 25.18 0.75 31.44
CA LEU A 9 24.26 -0.35 31.15
C LEU A 9 22.82 0.13 30.93
N LEU A 10 22.39 1.23 31.58
CA LEU A 10 21.06 1.83 31.37
C LEU A 10 20.94 2.57 30.02
N SER A 11 22.03 3.12 29.49
CA SER A 11 22.03 3.80 28.18
C SER A 11 22.03 2.85 26.98
N CYS A 12 22.40 1.58 27.15
CA CYS A 12 22.44 0.61 26.05
C CYS A 12 21.07 0.04 25.67
N VAL A 13 20.05 0.18 26.53
CA VAL A 13 18.72 -0.43 26.30
C VAL A 13 17.82 0.43 25.41
N ALA A 14 18.22 1.67 25.09
CA ALA A 14 17.45 2.60 24.27
C ALA A 14 17.86 2.62 22.78
N ALA A 15 18.75 1.74 22.35
CA ALA A 15 19.33 1.74 20.99
C ALA A 15 18.78 0.65 20.06
N VAL A 16 17.58 0.14 20.31
CA VAL A 16 16.91 -0.82 19.42
C VAL A 16 15.80 -0.06 18.71
N ASP A 17 16.11 0.56 17.56
CA ASP A 17 15.15 0.94 16.48
C ASP A 17 15.80 1.77 15.33
N TRP A 18 17.04 1.49 14.90
CA TRP A 18 17.79 2.47 14.06
C TRP A 18 18.15 2.09 12.62
N PHE A 19 17.90 0.87 12.17
CA PHE A 19 18.43 0.46 10.88
C PHE A 19 17.33 0.43 9.80
N GLY A 20 17.55 1.16 8.71
CA GLY A 20 16.58 1.37 7.62
C GLY A 20 16.26 2.85 7.38
N ARG A 21 15.74 3.17 6.19
CA ARG A 21 15.35 4.53 5.78
C ARG A 21 13.83 4.61 5.70
N ASP A 22 13.26 5.65 6.30
CA ASP A 22 11.84 5.94 6.10
C ASP A 22 11.63 6.33 4.63
N GLN A 23 10.69 5.65 3.98
CA GLN A 23 10.34 5.88 2.58
C GLN A 23 8.83 5.85 2.44
N SER A 24 8.31 6.65 1.51
CA SER A 24 6.88 6.83 1.34
C SER A 24 6.47 6.82 -0.11
N SER A 25 5.22 6.42 -0.34
CA SER A 25 4.58 6.44 -1.65
C SER A 25 3.12 6.86 -1.49
N ALA A 26 2.57 7.44 -2.56
CA ALA A 26 1.16 7.77 -2.65
C ALA A 26 0.63 7.45 -4.04
N VAL A 27 -0.62 7.03 -4.08
CA VAL A 27 -1.34 6.73 -5.32
C VAL A 27 -2.77 7.26 -5.24
N ARG A 28 -3.25 7.78 -6.35
CA ARG A 28 -4.65 8.16 -6.53
C ARG A 28 -5.20 7.58 -7.82
N GLY A 29 -6.52 7.55 -7.93
CA GLY A 29 -7.19 7.20 -9.16
C GLY A 29 -8.70 7.18 -9.01
N ARG A 30 -9.37 6.71 -10.04
CA ARG A 30 -10.82 6.57 -10.09
C ARG A 30 -11.20 5.21 -10.65
N LEU A 31 -12.11 4.52 -10.00
CA LEU A 31 -12.60 3.21 -10.42
C LEU A 31 -14.02 3.36 -11.00
N ILE A 32 -14.25 2.72 -12.14
CA ILE A 32 -15.57 2.65 -12.77
C ILE A 32 -15.94 1.20 -13.07
N CYS A 33 -17.23 0.93 -13.10
CA CYS A 33 -17.82 -0.34 -13.50
C CYS A 33 -18.91 -0.03 -14.54
N ASP A 34 -18.73 -0.46 -15.79
CA ASP A 34 -19.67 -0.21 -16.90
C ASP A 34 -20.06 1.27 -17.06
N GLY A 35 -19.07 2.16 -16.92
CA GLY A 35 -19.23 3.61 -17.12
C GLY A 35 -19.77 4.35 -15.90
N ARG A 36 -20.11 3.64 -14.81
CA ARG A 36 -20.56 4.25 -13.55
C ARG A 36 -19.43 4.27 -12.52
N PRO A 37 -19.39 5.25 -11.60
CA PRO A 37 -18.52 5.20 -10.43
C PRO A 37 -18.63 3.85 -9.70
N ALA A 38 -17.49 3.20 -9.45
CA ALA A 38 -17.45 2.01 -8.60
C ALA A 38 -17.22 2.46 -7.15
N VAL A 39 -18.30 2.59 -6.39
CA VAL A 39 -18.30 3.11 -5.02
C VAL A 39 -18.02 1.98 -4.03
N GLY A 40 -17.26 2.27 -2.95
CA GLY A 40 -17.03 1.30 -1.88
C GLY A 40 -16.13 0.13 -2.26
N VAL A 41 -15.39 0.26 -3.37
CA VAL A 41 -14.32 -0.69 -3.76
C VAL A 41 -13.13 -0.53 -2.81
N LYS A 42 -12.68 -1.63 -2.20
CA LYS A 42 -11.51 -1.62 -1.30
C LYS A 42 -10.23 -1.50 -2.12
N VAL A 43 -9.34 -0.61 -1.68
CA VAL A 43 -8.01 -0.40 -2.25
C VAL A 43 -6.96 -0.41 -1.15
N LYS A 44 -5.80 -1.02 -1.42
CA LYS A 44 -4.70 -1.12 -0.46
C LYS A 44 -3.39 -0.73 -1.13
N LEU A 45 -2.55 -0.01 -0.40
CA LEU A 45 -1.18 0.30 -0.77
C LEU A 45 -0.27 -0.58 0.09
N TRP A 46 0.56 -1.37 -0.57
CA TRP A 46 1.50 -2.28 0.05
C TRP A 46 2.92 -1.88 -0.30
N ASP A 47 3.85 -2.17 0.58
CA ASP A 47 5.23 -2.47 0.21
C ASP A 47 5.33 -3.96 -0.13
N VAL A 48 6.10 -4.33 -1.14
CA VAL A 48 6.22 -5.74 -1.55
C VAL A 48 7.63 -6.20 -1.27
N ASP A 49 7.77 -6.94 -0.17
CA ASP A 49 9.07 -7.39 0.26
C ASP A 49 9.46 -8.68 -0.46
N ARG A 50 10.75 -8.80 -0.79
CA ARG A 50 11.29 -10.01 -1.45
C ARG A 50 11.59 -11.12 -0.45
N THR A 51 11.68 -10.82 0.83
CA THR A 51 12.23 -11.71 1.87
C THR A 51 11.29 -11.98 3.05
N ASP A 52 10.24 -11.17 3.19
CA ASP A 52 9.23 -11.23 4.26
C ASP A 52 7.84 -10.88 3.71
N ALA A 53 6.85 -10.73 4.60
CA ALA A 53 5.46 -10.54 4.21
C ALA A 53 5.21 -9.06 3.88
N ASP A 54 4.57 -8.81 2.73
CA ASP A 54 4.18 -7.46 2.27
C ASP A 54 3.64 -6.57 3.41
N ASP A 55 4.29 -5.42 3.64
CA ASP A 55 3.85 -4.42 4.60
C ASP A 55 2.64 -3.61 4.11
N LEU A 56 1.54 -3.59 4.87
CA LEU A 56 0.38 -2.75 4.56
C LEU A 56 0.68 -1.29 4.93
N MET A 57 0.73 -0.40 3.93
CA MET A 57 1.03 1.02 4.14
C MET A 57 -0.24 1.87 4.34
N ASP A 58 -1.32 1.62 3.60
CA ASP A 58 -2.62 2.30 3.74
C ASP A 58 -3.75 1.44 3.14
N GLU A 59 -4.96 1.57 3.67
CA GLU A 59 -6.17 0.91 3.17
C GLU A 59 -7.33 1.90 3.20
N LYS A 60 -8.07 1.99 2.09
CA LYS A 60 -9.27 2.82 1.97
C LYS A 60 -10.31 2.18 1.06
N TYR A 61 -11.45 2.86 0.97
CA TYR A 61 -12.53 2.55 0.03
C TYR A 61 -12.72 3.74 -0.90
N THR A 62 -13.10 3.46 -2.14
CA THR A 62 -13.49 4.50 -3.11
C THR A 62 -14.72 5.25 -2.64
N ASP A 63 -14.76 6.54 -2.93
CA ASP A 63 -15.87 7.43 -2.56
C ASP A 63 -17.06 7.34 -3.52
N VAL A 64 -18.03 8.25 -3.37
CA VAL A 64 -19.24 8.34 -4.21
C VAL A 64 -18.96 8.61 -5.69
N ASN A 65 -17.81 9.18 -6.02
CA ASN A 65 -17.35 9.41 -7.38
C ASN A 65 -16.49 8.27 -7.92
N GLY A 66 -16.23 7.25 -7.10
CA GLY A 66 -15.33 6.14 -7.40
C GLY A 66 -13.86 6.51 -7.20
N GLU A 67 -13.56 7.66 -6.59
CA GLU A 67 -12.21 8.17 -6.42
C GLU A 67 -11.55 7.60 -5.16
N PHE A 68 -10.23 7.42 -5.21
CA PHE A 68 -9.43 7.03 -4.06
C PHE A 68 -8.09 7.78 -4.03
N HIS A 69 -7.54 7.90 -2.83
CA HIS A 69 -6.19 8.38 -2.58
C HIS A 69 -5.61 7.60 -1.41
N LEU A 70 -4.49 6.92 -1.62
CA LEU A 70 -3.73 6.19 -0.60
C LEU A 70 -2.37 6.85 -0.42
N ALA A 71 -1.90 6.92 0.83
CA ALA A 71 -0.58 7.43 1.14
C ALA A 71 -0.06 6.76 2.42
N GLY A 72 1.16 6.23 2.36
CA GLY A 72 1.78 5.58 3.50
C GLY A 72 3.30 5.55 3.39
N TRP A 73 3.93 4.94 4.38
CA TRP A 73 5.38 4.83 4.47
C TRP A 73 5.78 3.52 5.13
N SER A 74 6.96 3.00 4.77
CA SER A 74 7.63 1.90 5.47
C SER A 74 9.07 2.29 5.81
N LYS A 75 9.70 1.53 6.72
CA LYS A 75 11.11 1.69 7.10
C LYS A 75 11.89 0.50 6.55
N GLU A 76 12.67 0.78 5.53
CA GLU A 76 13.23 -0.25 4.65
C GLU A 76 14.72 0.05 4.36
N TYR A 77 15.55 -0.99 4.23
CA TYR A 77 16.96 -0.78 3.88
C TYR A 77 17.14 -0.47 2.39
N THR A 78 16.39 -1.21 1.57
CA THR A 78 16.29 -1.10 0.12
C THR A 78 15.25 -0.08 -0.28
N THR A 79 15.13 0.23 -1.56
CA THR A 79 13.99 1.00 -2.05
C THR A 79 12.73 0.16 -1.87
N ILE A 80 11.68 0.76 -1.30
CA ILE A 80 10.37 0.13 -1.21
C ILE A 80 9.82 -0.17 -2.62
N ASP A 81 8.99 -1.20 -2.75
CA ASP A 81 8.39 -1.66 -4.01
C ASP A 81 6.85 -1.46 -3.94
N PRO A 82 6.31 -0.23 -4.07
CA PRO A 82 4.92 0.04 -3.72
C PRO A 82 3.94 -0.59 -4.71
N LYS A 83 2.90 -1.22 -4.18
CA LYS A 83 1.88 -1.94 -4.97
C LYS A 83 0.48 -1.50 -4.57
N LEU A 84 -0.27 -0.96 -5.55
CA LEU A 84 -1.70 -0.75 -5.43
C LEU A 84 -2.42 -2.08 -5.65
N SER A 85 -3.26 -2.50 -4.70
CA SER A 85 -4.16 -3.65 -4.87
C SER A 85 -5.61 -3.18 -4.84
N ILE A 86 -6.42 -3.66 -5.79
CA ILE A 86 -7.82 -3.28 -5.97
C ILE A 86 -8.69 -4.55 -5.81
N TYR A 87 -9.71 -4.47 -4.97
CA TYR A 87 -10.59 -5.59 -4.63
C TYR A 87 -12.03 -5.24 -4.97
N HIS A 88 -12.61 -5.91 -5.96
CA HIS A 88 -13.90 -5.52 -6.52
C HIS A 88 -14.80 -6.70 -6.91
N ASP A 89 -16.09 -6.42 -7.01
CA ASP A 89 -17.12 -7.37 -7.41
C ASP A 89 -17.85 -6.92 -8.70
N CYS A 90 -17.27 -5.96 -9.43
CA CYS A 90 -17.79 -5.51 -10.73
C CYS A 90 -17.95 -6.71 -11.69
N ASN A 91 -19.17 -6.91 -12.18
CA ASN A 91 -19.57 -8.03 -13.03
C ASN A 91 -19.22 -9.42 -12.48
N ASP A 92 -19.18 -9.57 -11.15
CA ASP A 92 -18.76 -10.82 -10.52
C ASP A 92 -19.90 -11.77 -10.14
N GLY A 93 -21.13 -11.27 -10.07
CA GLY A 93 -22.30 -12.04 -9.65
C GLY A 93 -22.24 -12.44 -8.18
N LEU A 94 -22.89 -13.56 -7.82
CA LEU A 94 -22.87 -14.11 -6.46
C LEU A 94 -21.76 -15.13 -6.30
N LYS A 95 -20.50 -14.69 -6.41
CA LYS A 95 -19.33 -15.54 -6.18
C LYS A 95 -18.67 -15.18 -4.84
N PRO A 96 -18.17 -16.17 -4.09
CA PRO A 96 -17.45 -15.89 -2.87
C PRO A 96 -16.13 -15.17 -3.20
N CYS A 97 -15.69 -14.31 -2.28
CA CYS A 97 -14.43 -13.58 -2.37
C CYS A 97 -14.40 -12.52 -3.47
N GLN A 98 -13.55 -11.51 -3.34
CA GLN A 98 -13.50 -10.41 -4.29
C GLN A 98 -12.48 -10.69 -5.40
N ARG A 99 -12.73 -10.21 -6.62
CA ARG A 99 -11.71 -10.17 -7.68
C ARG A 99 -10.63 -9.19 -7.24
N LYS A 100 -9.36 -9.59 -7.38
CA LYS A 100 -8.19 -8.83 -6.97
C LYS A 100 -7.17 -8.76 -8.08
N PHE A 101 -6.74 -7.57 -8.42
CA PHE A 101 -5.54 -7.35 -9.22
C PHE A 101 -4.71 -6.22 -8.61
N SER A 102 -3.47 -6.10 -9.07
CA SER A 102 -2.53 -5.13 -8.53
C SER A 102 -1.76 -4.41 -9.63
N ILE A 103 -1.32 -3.19 -9.31
CA ILE A 103 -0.47 -2.35 -10.15
C ILE A 103 0.76 -2.00 -9.33
N LEU A 104 1.94 -2.33 -9.86
CA LEU A 104 3.20 -1.87 -9.30
C LEU A 104 3.39 -0.38 -9.62
N ILE A 105 3.64 0.40 -8.58
CA ILE A 105 3.91 1.83 -8.69
C ILE A 105 5.41 2.00 -8.93
N PRO A 106 5.83 2.75 -9.97
CA PRO A 106 7.25 2.90 -10.26
C PRO A 106 8.02 3.55 -9.10
N ASP A 107 9.27 3.12 -8.88
CA ASP A 107 10.19 3.67 -7.87
C ASP A 107 10.39 5.19 -7.99
N SER A 108 10.17 5.74 -9.18
CA SER A 108 10.17 7.18 -9.42
C SER A 108 9.06 7.93 -8.67
N TYR A 109 8.13 7.25 -8.00
CA TYR A 109 7.13 7.82 -7.10
C TYR A 109 7.44 7.61 -5.62
N VAL A 110 8.50 6.84 -5.30
CA VAL A 110 9.01 6.70 -3.93
C VAL A 110 9.69 8.01 -3.50
N SER A 111 9.45 8.38 -2.25
CA SER A 111 10.00 9.58 -1.62
C SER A 111 10.78 9.21 -0.36
N HIS A 112 11.85 9.95 -0.08
CA HIS A 112 12.56 9.83 1.19
C HIS A 112 11.77 10.51 2.31
N GLY A 113 11.67 9.84 3.45
CA GLY A 113 10.89 10.27 4.60
C GLY A 113 9.46 9.71 4.60
N LYS A 114 8.72 10.00 5.67
CA LYS A 114 7.37 9.47 5.92
C LYS A 114 6.25 10.13 5.10
N ILE A 115 6.55 11.25 4.43
CA ILE A 115 5.56 12.04 3.68
C ILE A 115 5.89 11.97 2.19
N PRO A 116 5.00 11.41 1.36
CA PRO A 116 5.24 11.30 -0.06
C PRO A 116 5.24 12.68 -0.72
N LYS A 117 6.23 12.93 -1.58
CA LYS A 117 6.40 14.19 -2.32
C LYS A 117 5.74 14.15 -3.70
N ARG A 118 5.42 12.94 -4.17
CA ARG A 118 4.84 12.66 -5.49
C ARG A 118 3.69 11.69 -5.29
N VAL A 119 2.68 11.83 -6.12
CA VAL A 119 1.50 10.95 -6.13
C VAL A 119 1.42 10.32 -7.51
N TYR A 120 1.42 8.99 -7.56
CA TYR A 120 1.17 8.24 -8.77
C TYR A 120 -0.30 8.36 -9.15
N ASP A 121 -0.59 8.82 -10.36
CA ASP A 121 -1.94 8.91 -10.89
C ASP A 121 -2.24 7.67 -11.73
N ALA A 122 -3.00 6.74 -11.17
CA ALA A 122 -3.42 5.52 -11.86
C ALA A 122 -4.52 5.79 -12.91
N GLY A 123 -5.01 7.03 -13.01
CA GLY A 123 -6.06 7.43 -13.93
C GLY A 123 -7.42 6.82 -13.58
N THR A 124 -8.25 6.66 -14.61
CA THR A 124 -9.55 5.99 -14.50
C THR A 124 -9.44 4.53 -14.95
N ILE A 125 -9.82 3.58 -14.09
CA ILE A 125 -9.73 2.15 -14.34
C ILE A 125 -11.13 1.55 -14.49
N GLN A 126 -11.36 0.86 -15.62
CA GLN A 126 -12.60 0.16 -15.91
C GLN A 126 -12.55 -1.29 -15.39
N LEU A 127 -13.29 -1.56 -14.32
CA LEU A 127 -13.31 -2.84 -13.60
C LEU A 127 -14.14 -3.94 -14.28
N ALA A 128 -14.90 -3.62 -15.32
CA ALA A 128 -15.72 -4.60 -16.05
C ALA A 128 -14.87 -5.61 -16.85
N GLY A 129 -13.64 -5.24 -17.23
CA GLY A 129 -12.69 -6.12 -17.93
C GLY A 129 -11.94 -7.08 -16.99
N SER A 130 -11.15 -7.98 -17.57
CA SER A 130 -10.19 -8.82 -16.84
C SER A 130 -8.80 -8.20 -16.86
N PHE A 131 -8.09 -8.25 -15.73
CA PHE A 131 -6.72 -7.75 -15.62
C PHE A 131 -5.69 -8.88 -15.58
N PRO A 132 -4.48 -8.68 -16.15
CA PRO A 132 -3.40 -9.65 -16.01
C PRO A 132 -3.05 -9.92 -14.55
N GLY A 133 -2.88 -11.21 -14.20
CA GLY A 133 -2.58 -11.61 -12.82
C GLY A 133 -3.74 -11.47 -11.84
N GLU A 134 -4.96 -11.21 -12.32
CA GLU A 134 -6.14 -11.13 -11.46
C GLU A 134 -6.43 -12.50 -10.81
N SER A 135 -6.79 -12.45 -9.53
CA SER A 135 -7.06 -13.59 -8.67
C SER A 135 -8.31 -13.32 -7.82
N ARG A 136 -8.61 -14.21 -6.86
CA ARG A 136 -9.64 -14.00 -5.85
C ARG A 136 -9.04 -13.94 -4.46
N ASP A 137 -9.54 -13.02 -3.64
CA ASP A 137 -9.12 -12.86 -2.25
C ASP A 137 -10.31 -12.92 -1.29
N CYS A 138 -10.24 -13.88 -0.37
CA CYS A 138 -11.31 -14.24 0.57
C CYS A 138 -11.06 -13.76 1.99
N ILE A 139 -9.84 -13.31 2.29
CA ILE A 139 -9.35 -13.08 3.66
C ILE A 139 -9.14 -11.59 3.95
N ASN A 140 -8.89 -10.84 2.87
CA ASN A 140 -8.91 -9.38 2.72
C ASN A 140 -8.98 -8.48 3.97
#